data_AF-A0A524LLW7-F1
#
_entry.id   AF-A0A524LLW7-F1
#
_cell.length_a   1.000
_cell.length_b   1.000
_cell.length_c   1.000
_cell.angle_alpha   90.00
_cell.angle_beta   90.00
_cell.angle_gamma   90.00
#
_symmetry.space_group_name_H-M   'P 1'
#
loop_
_entity.id
_entity.type
_entity.pdbx_description
1 polymer ?
#
loop_
_entity_poly.entity_id
_entity_poly.type
_entity_poly.pdbx_seq_one_letter_code
_entity_poly.pdbx_strand_id
1 'polypeptide(L)'
;MNVLVFLLISLIAHAIPIPFSSEYLRPNRLLTWLPLRLVWGTAAWAIICLLLVMTLPWAILTLIMSLGAIMMITSGFRPGGDFEQMLEGIRVPFTCIGLIILILVPGFSGVISWTADVSNAEFFDSMITETDDPLFLNPIPDRMVRLVTEEYATFVARQRLSTFGSNTEVASAHITTRNGTLVWVCTIVSTNVLAENFVRGFIIIDANDPQAISPMFINGTTIPVGEGLFWDKNIQFGNYLNDMSAAYQYAYPTWTPAGDLVYIQTRTPLGFDFVERAIGPIVYFENGTSLAYATIEETPDWITQVYAEEWLERQISRWGGYRRGDGFDLFAGGFLWVIPPSNDRLEIHEDTRYIINPDSGQVEAFIAVHPITAGTTLAGVFRATHTQVYYHDLSSLGYVSGATAAANVVSAIGAPASGVYYGAMPLLYPVVISPTETKWTWYTPVYWADATWDSDLEQYVADNMRLHALGLVDASNIDRFAWIPLEGGISGEDLVYAVRSEYVALFGGVIVGPPTDIFNMTASVVNKTSDIVDSNQHIILKTDNVTYPYIEGARAWMNLTDWYDLLLDINVFDSFTATIQKVGDVYRIIAIVKN
;
A
#
# COMPACT_ATOMS: atom_id res chain seq x y z
N MET A 1 -1.16 7.22 -25.01
CA MET A 1 -1.51 8.28 -26.01
C MET A 1 -2.13 9.46 -25.27
N ASN A 2 -1.67 10.68 -25.52
CA ASN A 2 -2.21 11.88 -24.85
C ASN A 2 -3.67 12.15 -25.25
N VAL A 3 -4.49 12.61 -24.30
CA VAL A 3 -5.91 12.92 -24.52
C VAL A 3 -6.07 13.89 -25.67
N LEU A 4 -5.37 15.03 -25.67
CA LEU A 4 -5.50 16.06 -26.72
C LEU A 4 -5.23 15.51 -28.12
N VAL A 5 -4.30 14.57 -28.27
CA VAL A 5 -4.03 13.91 -29.54
C VAL A 5 -5.19 13.01 -29.95
N PHE A 6 -5.71 12.20 -29.01
CA PHE A 6 -6.90 11.38 -29.24
C PHE A 6 -8.11 12.25 -29.62
N LEU A 7 -8.26 13.40 -28.98
CA LEU A 7 -9.32 14.37 -29.28
C LEU A 7 -9.21 14.94 -30.68
N LEU A 8 -8.00 15.32 -31.09
CA LEU A 8 -7.74 15.80 -32.43
C LEU A 8 -8.09 14.72 -33.47
N ILE A 9 -7.69 13.47 -33.22
CA ILE A 9 -8.01 12.33 -34.09
C ILE A 9 -9.52 12.11 -34.15
N SER A 10 -10.20 12.12 -33.00
CA SER A 10 -11.65 11.98 -32.91
C SER A 10 -12.37 13.08 -33.69
N LEU A 11 -11.95 14.35 -33.53
CA LEU A 11 -12.53 15.48 -34.24
C LEU A 11 -12.31 15.39 -35.75
N ILE A 12 -11.12 14.98 -36.19
CA ILE A 12 -10.83 14.72 -37.60
C ILE A 12 -11.74 13.60 -38.13
N ALA A 13 -11.89 12.50 -37.40
CA ALA A 13 -12.76 11.39 -37.80
C ALA A 13 -14.22 11.83 -37.97
N HIS A 14 -14.73 12.65 -37.05
CA HIS A 14 -16.09 13.20 -37.11
C HIS A 14 -16.28 14.22 -38.23
N ALA A 15 -15.21 14.94 -38.60
CA ALA A 15 -15.21 15.92 -39.68
C ALA A 15 -15.14 15.30 -41.09
N ILE A 16 -14.92 13.98 -41.23
CA ILE A 16 -14.95 13.32 -42.54
C ILE A 16 -16.41 13.10 -42.97
N PRO A 17 -16.87 13.63 -44.12
CA PRO A 17 -18.24 13.43 -44.56
C PRO A 17 -18.47 11.94 -44.90
N ILE A 18 -19.54 11.36 -44.34
CA ILE A 18 -19.94 9.98 -44.57
C ILE A 18 -21.42 10.00 -45.02
N PRO A 19 -21.75 9.55 -46.25
CA PRO A 19 -20.84 9.15 -47.33
C PRO A 19 -19.99 10.31 -47.88
N PHE A 20 -18.78 10.01 -48.34
CA PHE A 20 -17.93 11.01 -48.99
C PHE A 20 -18.55 11.44 -50.32
N SER A 21 -18.78 12.75 -50.47
CA SER A 21 -19.21 13.37 -51.73
C SER A 21 -18.53 14.72 -51.87
N SER A 22 -18.06 15.05 -53.07
CA SER A 22 -17.46 16.35 -53.38
C SER A 22 -18.42 17.52 -53.17
N GLU A 23 -19.74 17.27 -53.13
CA GLU A 23 -20.74 18.28 -52.79
C GLU A 23 -20.63 18.79 -51.36
N TYR A 24 -20.18 17.96 -50.42
CA TYR A 24 -19.99 18.34 -49.01
C TYR A 24 -18.78 19.26 -48.81
N LEU A 25 -17.85 19.29 -49.77
CA LEU A 25 -16.69 20.18 -49.77
C LEU A 25 -17.00 21.57 -50.38
N ARG A 26 -18.20 21.77 -50.95
CA ARG A 26 -18.61 23.09 -51.46
C ARG A 26 -18.81 24.06 -50.28
N PRO A 27 -18.31 25.31 -50.34
CA PRO A 27 -18.34 26.25 -49.21
C PRO A 27 -19.71 26.40 -48.54
N ASN A 28 -20.77 26.51 -49.35
CA ASN A 28 -22.14 26.72 -48.86
C ASN A 28 -22.70 25.50 -48.10
N ARG A 29 -22.31 24.29 -48.49
CA ARG A 29 -22.71 23.06 -47.79
C ARG A 29 -21.83 22.80 -46.58
N LEU A 30 -20.51 23.00 -46.72
CA LEU A 30 -19.55 22.85 -45.63
C LEU A 30 -19.95 23.68 -44.40
N LEU A 31 -20.34 24.94 -44.61
CA LEU A 31 -20.84 25.82 -43.55
C LEU A 31 -22.12 25.34 -42.85
N THR A 32 -22.94 24.51 -43.50
CA THR A 32 -24.20 24.01 -42.93
C THR A 32 -24.06 22.67 -42.21
N TRP A 33 -23.23 21.74 -42.71
CA TRP A 33 -23.14 20.40 -42.09
C TRP A 33 -21.98 20.23 -41.11
N LEU A 34 -20.86 20.92 -41.32
CA LEU A 34 -19.66 20.78 -40.47
C LEU A 34 -19.92 21.22 -39.03
N PRO A 35 -20.59 22.37 -38.74
CA PRO A 35 -20.84 22.78 -37.36
C PRO A 35 -21.70 21.79 -36.58
N LEU A 36 -22.72 21.19 -37.21
CA LEU A 36 -23.57 20.18 -36.57
C LEU A 36 -22.77 18.94 -36.16
N ARG A 37 -21.88 18.46 -37.04
CA ARG A 37 -21.01 17.32 -36.75
C ARG A 37 -19.94 17.63 -35.73
N LEU A 38 -19.39 18.85 -35.76
CA LEU A 38 -18.46 19.30 -34.73
C LEU A 38 -19.15 19.37 -33.37
N VAL A 39 -20.37 19.92 -33.26
CA VAL A 39 -21.15 19.92 -32.02
C VAL A 39 -21.41 18.50 -31.51
N TRP A 40 -21.78 17.57 -32.40
CA TRP A 40 -21.95 16.15 -32.02
C TRP A 40 -20.64 15.51 -31.57
N GLY A 41 -19.55 15.74 -32.30
CA GLY A 41 -18.21 15.30 -31.90
C GLY A 41 -17.79 15.88 -30.55
N THR A 42 -18.14 17.15 -30.27
CA THR A 42 -17.91 17.83 -28.98
C THR A 42 -18.81 17.28 -27.86
N ALA A 43 -20.04 16.86 -28.14
CA ALA A 43 -20.93 16.23 -27.16
C ALA A 43 -20.47 14.80 -26.82
N ALA A 44 -20.16 14.00 -27.84
CA ALA A 44 -19.54 12.68 -27.66
C ALA A 44 -18.19 12.80 -26.93
N TRP A 45 -17.43 13.86 -27.23
CA TRP A 45 -16.20 14.21 -26.54
C TRP A 45 -16.40 14.49 -25.06
N ALA A 46 -17.37 15.35 -24.69
CA ALA A 46 -17.66 15.65 -23.29
C ALA A 46 -18.01 14.36 -22.51
N ILE A 47 -18.76 13.45 -23.13
CA ILE A 47 -19.12 12.17 -22.52
C ILE A 47 -17.88 11.27 -22.34
N ILE A 48 -17.07 11.10 -23.39
CA ILE A 48 -15.87 10.24 -23.33
C ILE A 48 -14.84 10.77 -22.34
N CYS A 49 -14.64 12.09 -22.27
CA CYS A 49 -13.52 12.68 -21.54
C CYS A 49 -13.84 13.23 -20.16
N LEU A 50 -15.04 13.75 -19.92
CA LEU A 50 -15.39 14.38 -18.65
C LEU A 50 -16.23 13.46 -17.75
N LEU A 51 -17.01 12.55 -18.32
CA LEU A 51 -17.91 11.69 -17.53
C LEU A 51 -17.34 10.29 -17.27
N LEU A 52 -16.47 9.78 -18.14
CA LEU A 52 -16.11 8.36 -18.11
C LEU A 52 -14.64 8.06 -17.82
N VAL A 53 -13.73 9.05 -17.89
CA VAL A 53 -12.28 8.94 -17.63
C VAL A 53 -11.73 7.57 -18.10
N MET A 54 -12.00 7.24 -19.37
CA MET A 54 -11.81 5.88 -19.89
C MET A 54 -10.39 5.60 -20.32
N THR A 55 -9.90 4.38 -20.07
CA THR A 55 -8.68 3.90 -20.71
C THR A 55 -8.85 3.81 -22.22
N LEU A 56 -7.72 3.85 -22.93
CA LEU A 56 -7.68 3.97 -24.38
C LEU A 56 -8.53 2.94 -25.15
N PRO A 57 -8.55 1.63 -24.79
CA PRO A 57 -9.42 0.66 -25.47
C PRO A 57 -10.91 1.05 -25.41
N TRP A 58 -11.39 1.44 -24.23
CA TRP A 58 -12.79 1.88 -24.04
C TRP A 58 -13.10 3.18 -24.79
N ALA A 59 -12.15 4.12 -24.81
CA ALA A 59 -12.30 5.36 -25.57
C ALA A 59 -12.42 5.10 -27.08
N ILE A 60 -11.63 4.16 -27.63
CA ILE A 60 -11.70 3.77 -29.04
C ILE A 60 -13.02 3.07 -29.36
N LEU A 61 -13.48 2.14 -28.52
CA LEU A 61 -14.78 1.49 -28.71
C LEU A 61 -15.92 2.52 -28.73
N THR A 62 -15.88 3.48 -27.83
CA THR A 62 -16.88 4.56 -27.76
C THR A 62 -16.82 5.48 -28.99
N LEU A 63 -15.62 5.74 -29.51
CA LEU A 63 -15.43 6.44 -30.79
C LEU A 63 -16.01 5.67 -31.97
N ILE A 64 -15.82 4.35 -32.02
CA ILE A 64 -16.39 3.50 -33.08
C ILE A 64 -17.92 3.50 -32.98
N MET A 65 -18.48 3.37 -31.77
CA MET A 65 -19.93 3.43 -31.55
C MET A 65 -20.51 4.79 -31.95
N SER A 66 -19.84 5.89 -31.61
CA SER A 66 -20.30 7.23 -31.97
C SER A 66 -20.28 7.44 -33.50
N LEU A 67 -19.27 6.92 -34.19
CA LEU A 67 -19.23 6.90 -35.66
C LEU A 67 -20.37 6.05 -36.24
N GLY A 68 -20.66 4.88 -35.67
CA GLY A 68 -21.79 4.02 -36.07
C GLY A 68 -23.15 4.74 -35.93
N ALA A 69 -23.35 5.45 -34.82
CA ALA A 69 -24.56 6.26 -34.59
C ALA A 69 -24.69 7.40 -35.62
N ILE A 70 -23.58 8.09 -35.92
CA ILE A 70 -23.58 9.16 -36.93
C ILE A 70 -23.89 8.60 -38.31
N MET A 71 -23.35 7.44 -38.67
CA MET A 71 -23.63 6.80 -39.95
C MET A 71 -25.12 6.52 -40.12
N MET A 72 -25.81 6.06 -39.06
CA MET A 72 -27.26 5.85 -39.08
C MET A 72 -28.04 7.17 -39.19
N ILE A 73 -27.68 8.18 -38.39
CA ILE A 73 -28.39 9.46 -38.41
C ILE A 73 -28.21 10.17 -39.76
N THR A 74 -27.02 10.11 -40.34
CA THR A 74 -26.68 10.81 -41.60
C THR A 74 -27.18 10.09 -42.85
N SER A 75 -27.40 8.78 -42.78
CA SER A 75 -28.05 8.01 -43.84
C SER A 75 -29.57 8.20 -43.91
N GLY A 76 -30.17 8.90 -42.93
CA GLY A 76 -31.60 9.21 -42.91
C GLY A 76 -32.42 8.40 -41.90
N PHE A 77 -31.80 7.58 -41.06
CA PHE A 77 -32.48 6.90 -39.96
C PHE A 77 -32.82 7.93 -38.86
N ARG A 78 -34.03 8.50 -38.95
CA ARG A 78 -34.63 9.32 -37.89
C ARG A 78 -35.77 8.52 -37.24
N PRO A 79 -35.82 8.40 -35.91
CA PRO A 79 -36.97 7.81 -35.23
C PRO A 79 -38.26 8.54 -35.67
N GLY A 80 -39.15 7.83 -36.39
CA GLY A 80 -40.40 8.39 -36.95
C GLY A 80 -40.35 8.92 -38.39
N GLY A 81 -39.26 8.70 -39.15
CA GLY A 81 -39.17 9.04 -40.58
C GLY A 81 -39.68 7.94 -41.52
N ASP A 82 -39.95 8.29 -42.79
CA ASP A 82 -40.40 7.34 -43.83
C ASP A 82 -39.33 6.27 -44.12
N PHE A 83 -39.65 5.03 -43.79
CA PHE A 83 -38.77 3.86 -43.98
C PHE A 83 -38.45 3.62 -45.47
N GLU A 84 -39.31 4.08 -46.38
CA GLU A 84 -39.11 3.99 -47.83
C GLU A 84 -37.95 4.86 -48.31
N GLN A 85 -37.74 6.05 -47.74
CA GLN A 85 -36.61 6.93 -48.09
C GLN A 85 -35.26 6.39 -47.59
N MET A 86 -35.30 5.50 -46.59
CA MET A 86 -34.12 4.81 -46.07
C MET A 86 -33.64 3.72 -47.05
N LEU A 87 -34.56 3.11 -47.81
CA LEU A 87 -34.30 2.00 -48.72
C LEU A 87 -33.74 2.42 -50.10
N GLU A 88 -33.59 3.73 -50.35
CA GLU A 88 -33.11 4.24 -51.64
C GLU A 88 -31.58 4.43 -51.70
N GLY A 89 -30.94 3.68 -52.61
CA GLY A 89 -29.59 3.95 -53.11
C GLY A 89 -28.45 3.73 -52.11
N ILE A 90 -27.45 4.62 -52.15
CA ILE A 90 -26.18 4.50 -51.40
C ILE A 90 -26.37 4.60 -49.87
N ARG A 91 -27.55 4.98 -49.37
CA ARG A 91 -27.83 5.20 -47.94
C ARG A 91 -28.05 3.90 -47.15
N VAL A 92 -28.56 2.85 -47.81
CA VAL A 92 -28.83 1.56 -47.16
C VAL A 92 -27.55 0.93 -46.59
N PRO A 93 -26.43 0.79 -47.35
CA PRO A 93 -25.19 0.24 -46.82
C PRO A 93 -24.66 0.97 -45.58
N PHE A 94 -24.71 2.31 -45.54
CA PHE A 94 -24.22 3.08 -44.38
C PHE A 94 -25.09 2.89 -43.14
N THR A 95 -26.42 2.81 -43.31
CA THR A 95 -27.34 2.49 -42.21
C THR A 95 -27.07 1.09 -41.67
N CYS A 96 -26.92 0.11 -42.56
CA CYS A 96 -26.63 -1.27 -42.17
C CYS A 96 -25.28 -1.39 -41.45
N ILE A 97 -24.22 -0.73 -41.95
CA ILE A 97 -22.91 -0.73 -41.28
C ILE A 97 -22.99 -0.06 -39.92
N GLY A 98 -23.66 1.11 -39.81
CA GLY A 98 -23.84 1.79 -38.53
C GLY A 98 -24.60 0.94 -37.51
N LEU A 99 -25.67 0.25 -37.94
CA LEU A 99 -26.45 -0.66 -37.09
C LEU A 99 -25.65 -1.90 -36.69
N ILE A 100 -24.88 -2.48 -37.61
CA ILE A 100 -23.95 -3.57 -37.33
C ILE A 100 -22.92 -3.13 -36.26
N ILE A 101 -22.35 -1.93 -36.40
CA ILE A 101 -21.42 -1.38 -35.40
C ILE A 101 -22.09 -1.25 -34.03
N LEU A 102 -23.29 -0.65 -33.97
CA LEU A 102 -24.01 -0.45 -32.70
C LEU A 102 -24.47 -1.74 -32.02
N ILE A 103 -24.55 -2.85 -32.74
CA ILE A 103 -24.90 -4.16 -32.16
C ILE A 103 -23.63 -4.97 -31.85
N LEU A 104 -22.73 -5.10 -32.83
CA LEU A 104 -21.55 -5.96 -32.71
C LEU A 104 -20.50 -5.38 -31.78
N VAL A 105 -20.30 -4.06 -31.74
CA VAL A 105 -19.27 -3.48 -30.87
C VAL A 105 -19.65 -3.69 -29.39
N PRO A 106 -20.85 -3.32 -28.90
CA PRO A 106 -21.25 -3.65 -27.54
C PRO A 106 -21.27 -5.16 -27.25
N GLY A 107 -21.75 -5.98 -28.20
CA GLY A 107 -21.77 -7.43 -28.04
C GLY A 107 -20.38 -8.02 -27.89
N PHE A 108 -19.44 -7.62 -28.75
CA PHE A 108 -18.04 -8.03 -28.68
C PHE A 108 -17.37 -7.52 -27.41
N SER A 109 -17.53 -6.25 -27.06
CA SER A 109 -16.99 -5.66 -25.83
C SER A 109 -17.53 -6.34 -24.59
N GLY A 110 -18.82 -6.69 -24.56
CA GLY A 110 -19.44 -7.42 -23.47
C GLY A 110 -18.86 -8.83 -23.32
N VAL A 111 -18.68 -9.56 -24.42
CA VAL A 111 -18.05 -10.89 -24.41
C VAL A 111 -16.59 -10.80 -23.95
N ILE A 112 -15.81 -9.87 -24.51
CA ILE A 112 -14.40 -9.72 -24.13
C ILE A 112 -14.28 -9.29 -22.67
N SER A 113 -15.05 -8.31 -22.21
CA SER A 113 -15.05 -7.88 -20.81
C SER A 113 -15.44 -9.01 -19.86
N TRP A 114 -16.35 -9.89 -20.27
CA TRP A 114 -16.75 -11.05 -19.48
C TRP A 114 -15.65 -12.11 -19.40
N THR A 115 -14.92 -12.35 -20.49
CA THR A 115 -13.79 -13.31 -20.51
C THR A 115 -12.47 -12.73 -20.00
N ALA A 116 -12.35 -11.41 -19.97
CA ALA A 116 -11.09 -10.72 -19.65
C ALA A 116 -10.60 -11.05 -18.25
N ASP A 117 -11.48 -11.25 -17.27
CA ASP A 117 -11.05 -11.58 -15.92
C ASP A 117 -10.31 -12.93 -15.85
N VAL A 118 -10.70 -13.91 -16.66
CA VAL A 118 -10.00 -15.21 -16.77
C VAL A 118 -8.63 -14.99 -17.42
N SER A 119 -8.54 -14.19 -18.47
CA SER A 119 -7.24 -13.87 -19.10
C SER A 119 -6.33 -13.04 -18.19
N ASN A 120 -6.89 -12.18 -17.33
CA ASN A 120 -6.15 -11.48 -16.29
C ASN A 120 -5.63 -12.45 -15.21
N ALA A 121 -6.46 -13.41 -14.79
CA ALA A 121 -6.06 -14.46 -13.87
C ALA A 121 -4.91 -15.32 -14.44
N GLU A 122 -5.01 -15.76 -15.70
CA GLU A 122 -3.95 -16.48 -16.42
C GLU A 122 -2.66 -15.66 -16.55
N PHE A 123 -2.78 -14.37 -16.86
CA PHE A 123 -1.63 -13.48 -16.93
C PHE A 123 -0.95 -13.32 -15.57
N PHE A 124 -1.73 -13.09 -14.51
CA PHE A 124 -1.21 -12.94 -13.16
C PHE A 124 -0.56 -14.24 -12.66
N ASP A 125 -1.15 -15.40 -12.97
CA ASP A 125 -0.58 -16.72 -12.69
C ASP A 125 0.83 -16.86 -13.26
N SER A 126 1.07 -16.39 -14.48
CA SER A 126 2.39 -16.42 -15.10
C SER A 126 3.45 -15.54 -14.41
N MET A 127 3.01 -14.59 -13.57
CA MET A 127 3.90 -13.76 -12.75
C MET A 127 4.16 -14.36 -11.36
N ILE A 128 3.33 -15.31 -10.93
CA ILE A 128 3.41 -15.93 -9.62
C ILE A 128 4.49 -17.00 -9.62
N THR A 129 5.23 -17.07 -8.53
CA THR A 129 6.09 -18.21 -8.22
C THR A 129 5.60 -18.85 -6.94
N GLU A 130 4.96 -20.00 -7.12
CA GLU A 130 4.55 -20.84 -6.00
C GLU A 130 5.80 -21.43 -5.33
N THR A 131 5.88 -21.33 -4.00
CA THR A 131 7.01 -21.84 -3.23
C THR A 131 6.54 -22.47 -1.91
N ASP A 132 7.23 -23.54 -1.51
CA ASP A 132 7.08 -24.20 -0.21
C ASP A 132 8.03 -23.62 0.85
N ASP A 133 8.85 -22.63 0.47
CA ASP A 133 9.76 -21.97 1.40
C ASP A 133 8.96 -21.24 2.50
N PRO A 134 9.49 -21.18 3.74
CA PRO A 134 8.84 -20.42 4.80
C PRO A 134 8.71 -18.95 4.39
N LEU A 135 7.59 -18.34 4.76
CA LEU A 135 7.28 -16.94 4.44
C LEU A 135 8.41 -15.99 4.87
N PHE A 136 8.97 -16.24 6.06
CA PHE A 136 10.10 -15.54 6.66
C PHE A 136 10.98 -16.56 7.40
N LEU A 137 12.29 -16.38 7.32
CA LEU A 137 13.28 -17.20 8.04
C LEU A 137 13.51 -16.67 9.45
N ASN A 138 13.50 -15.35 9.62
CA ASN A 138 13.79 -14.69 10.89
C ASN A 138 12.54 -14.03 11.50
N PRO A 139 12.44 -13.97 12.84
CA PRO A 139 11.41 -13.20 13.51
C PRO A 139 11.57 -11.70 13.22
N ILE A 140 10.45 -10.98 13.20
CA ILE A 140 10.47 -9.53 13.03
C ILE A 140 11.04 -8.83 14.28
N PRO A 141 11.97 -7.87 14.12
CA PRO A 141 12.39 -7.02 15.24
C PRO A 141 11.21 -6.23 15.81
N ASP A 142 11.20 -6.04 17.14
CA ASP A 142 10.06 -5.41 17.83
C ASP A 142 9.79 -3.99 17.35
N ARG A 143 10.85 -3.19 17.18
CA ARG A 143 10.78 -1.84 16.59
C ARG A 143 10.29 -1.78 15.14
N MET A 144 10.17 -2.92 14.44
CA MET A 144 9.78 -3.00 13.04
C MET A 144 8.33 -3.44 12.83
N VAL A 145 7.64 -3.87 13.90
CA VAL A 145 6.24 -4.27 13.81
C VAL A 145 5.37 -3.06 13.53
N ARG A 146 4.62 -3.13 12.42
CA ARG A 146 3.63 -2.10 12.07
C ARG A 146 2.45 -2.21 13.04
N LEU A 147 2.20 -1.13 13.77
CA LEU A 147 1.09 -1.03 14.73
C LEU A 147 0.00 -0.08 14.24
N VAL A 148 0.33 0.89 13.39
CA VAL A 148 -0.54 1.98 12.93
C VAL A 148 -1.19 1.68 11.58
N THR A 149 -2.52 1.85 11.50
CA THR A 149 -3.29 1.76 10.25
C THR A 149 -3.45 3.12 9.55
N GLU A 150 -3.98 3.11 8.33
CA GLU A 150 -4.24 4.33 7.55
C GLU A 150 -5.27 5.22 8.25
N GLU A 151 -6.33 4.63 8.79
CA GLU A 151 -7.40 5.35 9.47
C GLU A 151 -6.87 6.04 10.72
N TYR A 152 -6.01 5.36 11.49
CA TYR A 152 -5.37 5.95 12.65
C TYR A 152 -4.43 7.08 12.26
N ALA A 153 -3.61 6.88 11.22
CA ALA A 153 -2.70 7.92 10.73
C ALA A 153 -3.48 9.16 10.24
N THR A 154 -4.54 8.95 9.48
CA THR A 154 -5.42 10.03 9.00
C THR A 154 -6.08 10.75 10.17
N PHE A 155 -6.56 10.03 11.19
CA PHE A 155 -7.11 10.61 12.41
C PHE A 155 -6.09 11.49 13.15
N VAL A 156 -4.86 10.98 13.38
CA VAL A 156 -3.78 11.74 14.04
C VAL A 156 -3.39 12.97 13.20
N ALA A 157 -3.33 12.85 11.88
CA ALA A 157 -3.06 13.97 10.97
C ALA A 157 -4.14 15.06 11.06
N ARG A 158 -5.43 14.66 11.06
CA ARG A 158 -6.57 15.58 11.20
C ARG A 158 -6.52 16.40 12.50
N GLN A 159 -6.10 15.79 13.61
CA GLN A 159 -5.91 16.50 14.89
C GLN A 159 -4.81 17.58 14.84
N ARG A 160 -3.91 17.52 13.86
CA ARG A 160 -2.74 18.40 13.73
C ARG A 160 -2.80 19.33 12.51
N LEU A 161 -3.93 19.38 11.80
CA LEU A 161 -4.13 20.22 10.61
C LEU A 161 -3.92 21.71 10.88
N SER A 162 -4.19 22.18 12.11
CA SER A 162 -4.05 23.59 12.49
C SER A 162 -2.66 24.16 12.26
N THR A 163 -1.62 23.31 12.21
CA THR A 163 -0.24 23.70 11.89
C THR A 163 -0.10 24.27 10.47
N PHE A 164 -0.98 23.90 9.54
CA PHE A 164 -0.95 24.31 8.13
C PHE A 164 -1.94 25.44 7.79
N GLY A 165 -2.73 25.88 8.77
CA GLY A 165 -3.77 26.92 8.63
C GLY A 165 -5.18 26.38 8.84
N SER A 166 -6.18 27.25 8.68
CA SER A 166 -7.60 26.91 8.91
C SER A 166 -8.31 26.32 7.70
N ASN A 167 -7.74 26.46 6.50
CA ASN A 167 -8.35 26.04 5.23
C ASN A 167 -7.60 24.84 4.66
N THR A 168 -7.43 23.80 5.47
CA THR A 168 -6.63 22.63 5.11
C THR A 168 -7.37 21.34 5.40
N GLU A 169 -7.07 20.33 4.60
CA GLU A 169 -7.59 18.98 4.77
C GLU A 169 -6.52 17.95 4.44
N VAL A 170 -6.71 16.73 4.95
CA VAL A 170 -5.90 15.57 4.58
C VAL A 170 -6.50 15.02 3.28
N ALA A 171 -5.74 15.09 2.18
CA ALA A 171 -6.17 14.58 0.88
C ALA A 171 -6.04 13.05 0.79
N SER A 172 -4.94 12.52 1.31
CA SER A 172 -4.62 11.10 1.25
C SER A 172 -3.55 10.72 2.29
N ALA A 173 -3.45 9.44 2.61
CA ALA A 173 -2.44 8.89 3.50
C ALA A 173 -1.83 7.63 2.89
N HIS A 174 -0.50 7.60 2.76
CA HIS A 174 0.20 6.46 2.18
C HIS A 174 1.33 6.00 3.08
N ILE A 175 1.57 4.70 3.10
CA ILE A 175 2.68 4.12 3.84
C ILE A 175 3.95 4.12 2.99
N THR A 176 5.10 4.44 3.56
CA THR A 176 6.39 4.34 2.87
C THR A 176 7.49 4.11 3.90
N THR A 177 8.75 4.08 3.48
CA THR A 177 9.90 4.01 4.37
C THR A 177 10.63 5.32 4.49
N ARG A 178 11.12 5.58 5.70
CA ARG A 178 12.11 6.61 5.96
C ARG A 178 13.13 6.10 6.95
N ASN A 179 14.42 6.23 6.62
CA ASN A 179 15.52 5.76 7.47
C ASN A 179 15.37 4.28 7.92
N GLY A 180 14.78 3.43 7.08
CA GLY A 180 14.59 2.00 7.37
C GLY A 180 13.44 1.69 8.34
N THR A 181 12.56 2.65 8.64
CA THR A 181 11.29 2.41 9.37
C THR A 181 10.10 2.72 8.48
N LEU A 182 8.97 2.06 8.73
CA LEU A 182 7.71 2.36 8.06
C LEU A 182 7.11 3.63 8.66
N VAL A 183 6.62 4.50 7.79
CA VAL A 183 5.95 5.74 8.17
C VAL A 183 4.74 5.95 7.28
N TRP A 184 3.68 6.51 7.87
CA TRP A 184 2.55 7.05 7.14
C TRP A 184 2.82 8.51 6.77
N VAL A 185 2.59 8.85 5.52
CA VAL A 185 2.75 10.21 4.99
C VAL A 185 1.39 10.70 4.51
N CYS A 186 0.84 11.63 5.28
CA CYS A 186 -0.44 12.26 4.99
C CYS A 186 -0.23 13.52 4.14
N THR A 187 -0.80 13.56 2.94
CA THR A 187 -0.75 14.70 2.02
C THR A 187 -1.73 15.77 2.47
N ILE A 188 -1.24 17.00 2.71
CA ILE A 188 -2.07 18.12 3.16
C ILE A 188 -2.28 19.10 2.01
N VAL A 189 -3.55 19.40 1.71
CA VAL A 189 -3.96 20.34 0.67
C VAL A 189 -4.85 21.45 1.22
N SER A 190 -5.09 22.48 0.41
CA SER A 190 -6.06 23.52 0.75
C SER A 190 -7.47 23.03 0.45
N THR A 191 -8.45 23.35 1.30
CA THR A 191 -9.88 23.12 0.97
C THR A 191 -10.35 24.00 -0.19
N ASN A 192 -9.61 25.06 -0.53
CA ASN A 192 -9.84 25.89 -1.71
C ASN A 192 -8.77 25.67 -2.78
N VAL A 193 -8.79 24.48 -3.38
CA VAL A 193 -7.85 24.07 -4.44
C VAL A 193 -7.94 24.91 -5.72
N LEU A 194 -8.98 25.72 -5.91
CA LEU A 194 -9.07 26.64 -7.05
C LEU A 194 -8.17 27.86 -6.88
N ALA A 195 -8.05 28.38 -5.66
CA ALA A 195 -7.18 29.51 -5.35
C ALA A 195 -5.76 29.05 -4.99
N GLU A 196 -5.63 27.91 -4.31
CA GLU A 196 -4.38 27.41 -3.75
C GLU A 196 -4.12 25.97 -4.24
N ASN A 197 -3.87 25.84 -5.53
CA ASN A 197 -3.66 24.54 -6.19
C ASN A 197 -2.20 24.06 -6.03
N PHE A 198 -1.78 23.70 -4.82
CA PHE A 198 -0.47 23.10 -4.54
C PHE A 198 -0.50 22.33 -3.22
N VAL A 199 0.41 21.36 -3.05
CA VAL A 199 0.57 20.63 -1.79
C VAL A 199 1.11 21.58 -0.72
N ARG A 200 0.37 21.76 0.38
CA ARG A 200 0.79 22.65 1.49
C ARG A 200 1.93 22.03 2.30
N GLY A 201 1.93 20.71 2.39
CA GLY A 201 2.97 19.95 3.05
C GLY A 201 2.51 18.53 3.39
N PHE A 202 3.27 17.89 4.27
CA PHE A 202 3.04 16.51 4.70
C PHE A 202 3.10 16.39 6.22
N ILE A 203 2.26 15.51 6.77
CA ILE A 203 2.34 15.05 8.16
C ILE A 203 2.83 13.60 8.14
N ILE A 204 3.91 13.33 8.85
CA ILE A 204 4.56 12.03 8.88
C ILE A 204 4.36 11.41 10.26
N ILE A 205 3.79 10.22 10.27
CA ILE A 205 3.41 9.48 11.47
C ILE A 205 4.18 8.16 11.45
N ASP A 206 4.78 7.82 12.58
CA ASP A 206 5.50 6.55 12.72
C ASP A 206 4.49 5.39 12.60
N ALA A 207 4.77 4.42 11.72
CA ALA A 207 3.86 3.29 11.54
C ALA A 207 3.98 2.25 12.67
N ASN A 208 5.04 2.34 13.48
CA ASN A 208 5.44 1.34 14.45
C ASN A 208 5.23 1.82 15.90
N ASP A 209 5.13 3.14 16.12
CA ASP A 209 4.82 3.71 17.43
C ASP A 209 3.59 4.64 17.37
N PRO A 210 2.41 4.18 17.83
CA PRO A 210 1.17 4.96 17.83
C PRO A 210 1.17 6.13 18.84
N GLN A 211 2.10 6.17 19.79
CA GLN A 211 2.23 7.24 20.80
C GLN A 211 3.48 8.11 20.59
N ALA A 212 4.16 8.00 19.45
CA ALA A 212 5.36 8.78 19.16
C ALA A 212 5.14 10.28 19.47
N ILE A 213 6.07 10.85 20.25
CA ILE A 213 5.92 12.09 21.02
C ILE A 213 5.50 13.31 20.17
N SER A 214 5.75 13.31 18.85
CA SER A 214 5.17 14.27 17.90
C SER A 214 5.34 13.79 16.45
N PRO A 215 4.28 13.85 15.61
CA PRO A 215 4.43 13.68 14.17
C PRO A 215 5.43 14.67 13.59
N MET A 216 6.13 14.28 12.52
CA MET A 216 7.01 15.20 11.81
C MET A 216 6.22 15.99 10.76
N PHE A 217 6.49 17.28 10.67
CA PHE A 217 5.84 18.17 9.72
C PHE A 217 6.83 18.58 8.62
N ILE A 218 6.42 18.46 7.36
CA ILE A 218 7.12 19.04 6.22
C ILE A 218 6.23 20.16 5.69
N ASN A 219 6.70 21.40 5.77
CA ASN A 219 5.95 22.58 5.35
C ASN A 219 6.55 23.17 4.06
N GLY A 220 5.70 23.66 3.15
CA GLY A 220 6.16 24.48 2.03
C GLY A 220 6.85 23.69 0.92
N THR A 221 6.32 22.52 0.58
CA THR A 221 6.81 21.69 -0.53
C THR A 221 6.50 22.33 -1.86
N THR A 222 7.36 22.15 -2.87
CA THR A 222 7.14 22.67 -4.23
C THR A 222 6.75 21.60 -5.24
N ILE A 223 6.38 20.40 -4.77
CA ILE A 223 5.91 19.32 -5.65
C ILE A 223 4.73 19.84 -6.49
N PRO A 224 4.79 19.77 -7.83
CA PRO A 224 3.81 20.39 -8.72
C PRO A 224 2.46 19.66 -8.75
N VAL A 225 2.44 18.38 -8.34
CA VAL A 225 1.31 17.47 -8.42
C VAL A 225 1.06 16.79 -7.08
N GLY A 226 -0.16 16.33 -6.86
CA GLY A 226 -0.55 15.59 -5.67
C GLY A 226 -2.00 15.14 -5.75
N GLU A 227 -2.37 14.20 -4.89
CA GLU A 227 -3.77 13.84 -4.70
C GLU A 227 -4.55 14.98 -4.03
N GLY A 228 -5.85 15.06 -4.31
CA GLY A 228 -6.72 16.13 -3.82
C GLY A 228 -6.54 17.49 -4.52
N LEU A 229 -5.53 17.67 -5.38
CA LEU A 229 -5.37 18.91 -6.16
C LEU A 229 -6.41 19.02 -7.30
N PHE A 230 -6.44 20.16 -7.97
CA PHE A 230 -7.39 20.43 -9.06
C PHE A 230 -6.76 20.27 -10.45
N TRP A 231 -7.54 19.70 -11.38
CA TRP A 231 -7.24 19.58 -12.81
C TRP A 231 -5.91 18.87 -13.12
N ASP A 232 -4.99 19.50 -13.84
CA ASP A 232 -3.72 18.91 -14.30
C ASP A 232 -2.72 18.68 -13.16
N LYS A 233 -2.91 19.35 -12.02
CA LYS A 233 -2.12 19.11 -10.79
C LYS A 233 -2.63 17.95 -9.96
N ASN A 234 -3.89 17.55 -10.16
CA ASN A 234 -4.39 16.31 -9.59
C ASN A 234 -3.69 15.15 -10.30
N ILE A 235 -3.00 14.28 -9.57
CA ILE A 235 -2.19 13.24 -10.18
C ILE A 235 -3.03 12.20 -10.96
N GLN A 236 -4.24 11.89 -10.49
CA GLN A 236 -5.16 10.96 -11.17
C GLN A 236 -5.65 11.55 -12.49
N PHE A 237 -6.13 12.81 -12.48
CA PHE A 237 -6.62 13.46 -13.68
C PHE A 237 -5.50 13.85 -14.65
N GLY A 238 -4.36 14.29 -14.11
CA GLY A 238 -3.14 14.58 -14.85
C GLY A 238 -2.59 13.35 -15.56
N ASN A 239 -2.62 12.17 -14.93
CA ASN A 239 -2.27 10.91 -15.59
C ASN A 239 -3.15 10.67 -16.81
N TYR A 240 -4.48 10.78 -16.65
CA TYR A 240 -5.41 10.59 -17.75
C TYR A 240 -5.13 11.57 -18.91
N LEU A 241 -4.96 12.87 -18.63
CA LEU A 241 -4.64 13.88 -19.65
C LEU A 241 -3.39 13.55 -20.44
N ASN A 242 -2.35 13.07 -19.77
CA ASN A 242 -1.05 12.81 -20.37
C ASN A 242 -0.98 11.46 -21.09
N ASP A 243 -1.61 10.43 -20.54
CA ASP A 243 -1.55 9.07 -21.08
C ASP A 243 -2.85 8.28 -20.85
N MET A 244 -3.70 8.23 -21.87
CA MET A 244 -4.94 7.43 -21.84
C MET A 244 -4.69 5.91 -21.86
N SER A 245 -3.47 5.44 -22.19
CA SER A 245 -3.23 3.99 -22.24
C SER A 245 -3.10 3.37 -20.87
N ALA A 246 -2.72 4.16 -19.85
CA ALA A 246 -2.46 3.70 -18.49
C ALA A 246 -3.52 4.23 -17.52
N ALA A 247 -4.16 3.32 -16.79
CA ALA A 247 -5.02 3.71 -15.69
C ALA A 247 -4.17 4.19 -14.51
N TYR A 248 -4.65 5.24 -13.84
CA TYR A 248 -4.21 5.58 -12.49
C TYR A 248 -4.66 4.46 -11.53
N GLN A 249 -3.79 4.04 -10.62
CA GLN A 249 -4.15 3.11 -9.55
C GLN A 249 -3.84 3.77 -8.21
N TYR A 250 -2.55 4.01 -7.96
CA TYR A 250 -2.06 4.50 -6.68
C TYR A 250 -0.94 5.51 -6.87
N ALA A 251 -0.81 6.48 -5.96
CA ALA A 251 0.34 7.36 -5.88
C ALA A 251 0.71 7.58 -4.42
N TYR A 252 1.98 7.86 -4.14
CA TYR A 252 2.44 8.10 -2.78
C TYR A 252 3.70 8.98 -2.74
N PRO A 253 3.84 9.84 -1.73
CA PRO A 253 5.07 10.57 -1.48
C PRO A 253 6.15 9.68 -0.84
N THR A 254 7.40 9.86 -1.22
CA THR A 254 8.56 9.17 -0.61
C THR A 254 9.84 10.00 -0.78
N TRP A 255 10.97 9.47 -0.30
CA TRP A 255 12.28 10.12 -0.39
C TRP A 255 13.21 9.40 -1.35
N THR A 256 13.97 10.17 -2.13
CA THR A 256 15.11 9.64 -2.86
C THR A 256 16.23 9.27 -1.88
N PRO A 257 17.23 8.48 -2.29
CA PRO A 257 18.41 8.20 -1.46
C PRO A 257 19.20 9.45 -1.04
N ALA A 258 19.05 10.56 -1.77
CA ALA A 258 19.65 11.85 -1.43
C ALA A 258 18.86 12.62 -0.35
N GLY A 259 17.67 12.15 0.01
CA GLY A 259 16.77 12.79 0.97
C GLY A 259 15.78 13.76 0.34
N ASP A 260 15.73 13.86 -0.99
CA ASP A 260 14.78 14.73 -1.69
C ASP A 260 13.39 14.10 -1.68
N LEU A 261 12.37 14.92 -1.41
CA LEU A 261 10.98 14.46 -1.43
C LEU A 261 10.47 14.36 -2.87
N VAL A 262 9.84 13.24 -3.19
CA VAL A 262 9.26 12.95 -4.51
C VAL A 262 7.88 12.35 -4.36
N TYR A 263 7.08 12.46 -5.42
CA TYR A 263 5.78 11.80 -5.52
C TYR A 263 5.86 10.70 -6.57
N ILE A 264 5.49 9.48 -6.22
CA ILE A 264 5.52 8.32 -7.12
C ILE A 264 4.10 8.00 -7.55
N GLN A 265 3.92 7.69 -8.82
CA GLN A 265 2.66 7.25 -9.39
C GLN A 265 2.83 5.89 -10.06
N THR A 266 2.08 4.90 -9.60
CA THR A 266 1.99 3.58 -10.24
C THR A 266 1.14 3.64 -11.50
N ARG A 267 1.38 2.72 -12.45
CA ARG A 267 0.75 2.73 -13.77
C ARG A 267 0.39 1.33 -14.22
N THR A 268 -0.86 1.19 -14.68
CA THR A 268 -1.36 -0.08 -15.22
C THR A 268 -2.02 0.15 -16.57
N PRO A 269 -1.29 -0.03 -17.69
CA PRO A 269 -1.88 -0.08 -19.01
C PRO A 269 -2.89 -1.20 -19.18
N LEU A 270 -3.96 -0.88 -19.90
CA LEU A 270 -4.95 -1.84 -20.37
C LEU A 270 -4.68 -2.14 -21.85
N GLY A 271 -4.38 -3.40 -22.15
CA GLY A 271 -4.25 -3.85 -23.54
C GLY A 271 -5.60 -3.88 -24.27
N PHE A 272 -5.60 -4.01 -25.59
CA PHE A 272 -6.82 -4.24 -26.37
C PHE A 272 -7.44 -5.64 -26.13
N ASP A 273 -6.69 -6.52 -25.49
CA ASP A 273 -7.15 -7.78 -24.92
C ASP A 273 -7.79 -7.62 -23.54
N PHE A 274 -7.90 -6.39 -23.02
CA PHE A 274 -8.45 -6.07 -21.70
C PHE A 274 -7.69 -6.72 -20.53
N VAL A 275 -6.44 -7.11 -20.77
CA VAL A 275 -5.52 -7.57 -19.73
C VAL A 275 -4.76 -6.37 -19.18
N GLU A 276 -4.83 -6.19 -17.87
CA GLU A 276 -4.15 -5.16 -17.11
C GLU A 276 -2.71 -5.58 -16.82
N ARG A 277 -1.75 -4.73 -17.20
CA ARG A 277 -0.31 -5.03 -17.05
C ARG A 277 0.35 -3.92 -16.26
N ALA A 278 0.80 -4.17 -15.04
CA ALA A 278 1.55 -3.18 -14.28
C ALA A 278 2.90 -2.88 -14.99
N ILE A 279 3.30 -1.61 -15.04
CA ILE A 279 4.56 -1.15 -15.64
C ILE A 279 5.30 -0.20 -14.68
N GLY A 280 6.50 0.23 -15.07
CA GLY A 280 7.31 1.14 -14.29
C GLY A 280 6.57 2.45 -13.91
N PRO A 281 6.77 2.95 -12.68
CA PRO A 281 6.09 4.13 -12.18
C PRO A 281 6.64 5.43 -12.78
N ILE A 282 5.97 6.54 -12.50
CA ILE A 282 6.46 7.90 -12.76
C ILE A 282 6.83 8.55 -11.43
N VAL A 283 8.00 9.15 -11.37
CA VAL A 283 8.50 9.93 -10.24
C VAL A 283 8.38 11.41 -10.58
N TYR A 284 7.71 12.18 -9.72
CA TYR A 284 7.56 13.62 -9.81
C TYR A 284 8.46 14.30 -8.77
N PHE A 285 9.31 15.21 -9.26
CA PHE A 285 10.27 15.94 -8.43
C PHE A 285 9.78 17.35 -8.08
N GLU A 286 10.28 17.91 -6.98
CA GLU A 286 9.98 19.27 -6.53
C GLU A 286 10.33 20.38 -7.53
N ASN A 287 11.27 20.11 -8.44
CA ASN A 287 11.68 21.05 -9.49
C ASN A 287 10.73 21.09 -10.70
N GLY A 288 9.64 20.31 -10.68
CA GLY A 288 8.68 20.21 -11.78
C GLY A 288 9.01 19.16 -12.84
N THR A 289 10.16 18.49 -12.75
CA THR A 289 10.51 17.42 -13.68
C THR A 289 9.88 16.09 -13.27
N SER A 290 9.72 15.19 -14.24
CA SER A 290 9.21 13.84 -14.00
C SER A 290 10.08 12.81 -14.71
N LEU A 291 10.29 11.65 -14.09
CA LEU A 291 10.99 10.51 -14.65
C LEU A 291 10.05 9.32 -14.74
N ALA A 292 9.88 8.76 -15.93
CA ALA A 292 9.06 7.56 -16.15
C ALA A 292 9.95 6.35 -16.38
N TYR A 293 9.72 5.27 -15.63
CA TYR A 293 10.33 3.97 -15.88
C TYR A 293 9.51 3.18 -16.90
N ALA A 294 10.17 2.44 -17.80
CA ALA A 294 9.45 1.70 -18.84
C ALA A 294 8.88 0.38 -18.29
N THR A 295 9.64 -0.30 -17.43
CA THR A 295 9.26 -1.57 -16.81
C THR A 295 9.46 -1.54 -15.31
N ILE A 296 8.88 -2.51 -14.60
CA ILE A 296 9.04 -2.64 -13.15
C ILE A 296 10.49 -2.98 -12.81
N GLU A 297 11.15 -3.82 -13.61
CA GLU A 297 12.53 -4.27 -13.38
C GLU A 297 13.56 -3.13 -13.47
N GLU A 298 13.27 -2.07 -14.22
CA GLU A 298 14.13 -0.87 -14.32
C GLU A 298 13.95 0.10 -13.14
N THR A 299 12.95 -0.14 -12.30
CA THR A 299 12.64 0.71 -11.16
C THR A 299 13.71 0.52 -10.06
N PRO A 300 14.17 1.59 -9.40
CA PRO A 300 15.19 1.46 -8.35
C PRO A 300 14.60 1.03 -6.99
N ASP A 301 15.37 0.28 -6.21
CA ASP A 301 14.96 -0.34 -4.93
C ASP A 301 14.41 0.62 -3.86
N TRP A 302 14.72 1.92 -3.92
CA TRP A 302 14.16 2.90 -2.99
C TRP A 302 12.68 3.19 -3.26
N ILE A 303 12.16 2.79 -4.42
CA ILE A 303 10.74 2.81 -4.76
C ILE A 303 10.11 1.54 -4.18
N THR A 304 9.56 1.68 -2.98
CA THR A 304 9.07 0.59 -2.15
C THR A 304 7.77 -0.07 -2.61
N GLN A 305 6.95 0.60 -3.43
CA GLN A 305 5.66 0.10 -3.88
C GLN A 305 5.56 0.20 -5.40
N VAL A 306 6.07 -0.82 -6.10
CA VAL A 306 6.00 -0.89 -7.57
C VAL A 306 4.64 -1.34 -8.09
N TYR A 307 3.98 -2.20 -7.33
CA TYR A 307 2.61 -2.63 -7.60
C TYR A 307 1.66 -1.82 -6.72
N ALA A 308 0.59 -1.31 -7.33
CA ALA A 308 -0.50 -0.70 -6.59
C ALA A 308 -1.29 -1.75 -5.80
N GLU A 309 -1.71 -1.40 -4.60
CA GLU A 309 -2.56 -2.21 -3.73
C GLU A 309 -3.85 -2.64 -4.44
N GLU A 310 -4.58 -1.69 -5.02
CA GLU A 310 -5.86 -1.97 -5.70
C GLU A 310 -5.67 -2.88 -6.92
N TRP A 311 -4.51 -2.81 -7.58
CA TRP A 311 -4.19 -3.70 -8.68
C TRP A 311 -3.90 -5.11 -8.17
N LEU A 312 -3.04 -5.26 -7.14
CA LEU A 312 -2.72 -6.57 -6.55
C LEU A 312 -3.99 -7.27 -6.05
N GLU A 313 -4.84 -6.58 -5.31
CA GLU A 313 -6.08 -7.14 -4.78
C GLU A 313 -7.03 -7.58 -5.88
N ARG A 314 -7.17 -6.76 -6.93
CA ARG A 314 -8.02 -7.09 -8.06
C ARG A 314 -7.48 -8.29 -8.85
N GLN A 315 -6.17 -8.38 -9.06
CA GLN A 315 -5.57 -9.53 -9.75
C GLN A 315 -5.62 -10.80 -8.91
N ILE A 316 -5.32 -10.74 -7.62
CA ILE A 316 -5.42 -11.88 -6.69
C ILE A 316 -6.88 -12.34 -6.57
N SER A 317 -7.84 -11.41 -6.50
CA SER A 317 -9.27 -11.75 -6.46
C SER A 317 -9.75 -12.42 -7.75
N ARG A 318 -9.24 -11.99 -8.92
CA ARG A 318 -9.52 -12.67 -10.19
C ARG A 318 -8.87 -14.06 -10.20
N TRP A 319 -7.59 -14.15 -9.85
CA TRP A 319 -6.86 -15.40 -9.80
C TRP A 319 -7.54 -16.41 -8.87
N GLY A 320 -7.87 -16.02 -7.64
CA GLY A 320 -8.58 -16.87 -6.68
C GLY A 320 -10.03 -17.14 -7.08
N GLY A 321 -10.73 -16.16 -7.64
CA GLY A 321 -12.14 -16.26 -8.00
C GLY A 321 -12.43 -17.21 -9.16
N TYR A 322 -11.50 -17.33 -10.12
CA TYR A 322 -11.63 -18.15 -11.32
C TYR A 322 -10.83 -19.47 -11.27
N ARG A 323 -10.15 -19.78 -10.16
CA ARG A 323 -9.32 -21.00 -10.02
C ARG A 323 -10.16 -22.30 -10.03
N ARG A 324 -9.72 -23.27 -10.82
CA ARG A 324 -10.26 -24.65 -10.87
C ARG A 324 -9.18 -25.63 -11.31
N GLY A 325 -8.75 -26.50 -10.40
CA GLY A 325 -7.60 -27.37 -10.60
C GLY A 325 -6.34 -26.56 -10.94
N ASP A 326 -5.63 -27.01 -11.96
CA ASP A 326 -4.38 -26.40 -12.43
C ASP A 326 -4.61 -25.22 -13.41
N GLY A 327 -5.82 -24.67 -13.50
CA GLY A 327 -6.13 -23.59 -14.44
C GLY A 327 -7.31 -22.72 -14.01
N PHE A 328 -7.86 -21.98 -14.97
CA PHE A 328 -8.92 -21.00 -14.75
C PHE A 328 -10.16 -21.32 -15.57
N ASP A 329 -11.33 -21.15 -14.94
CA ASP A 329 -12.63 -21.40 -15.55
C ASP A 329 -13.57 -20.24 -15.26
N LEU A 330 -14.16 -19.66 -16.31
CA LEU A 330 -15.15 -18.60 -16.24
C LEU A 330 -16.34 -18.95 -15.33
N PHE A 331 -16.66 -20.24 -15.22
CA PHE A 331 -17.73 -20.76 -14.37
C PHE A 331 -17.21 -21.41 -13.09
N ALA A 332 -16.01 -21.05 -12.61
CA ALA A 332 -15.48 -21.53 -11.34
C ALA A 332 -16.44 -21.25 -10.18
N GLY A 333 -17.16 -20.11 -10.19
CA GLY A 333 -18.20 -19.80 -9.22
C GLY A 333 -19.47 -20.65 -9.30
N GLY A 334 -19.56 -21.54 -10.30
CA GLY A 334 -20.73 -22.34 -10.61
C GLY A 334 -21.63 -21.69 -11.66
N PHE A 335 -22.43 -22.52 -12.35
CA PHE A 335 -23.42 -22.04 -13.32
C PHE A 335 -24.69 -22.88 -13.22
N LEU A 336 -25.73 -22.26 -12.64
CA LEU A 336 -27.03 -22.88 -12.41
C LEU A 336 -26.86 -24.25 -11.71
N TRP A 337 -27.50 -25.29 -12.22
CA TRP A 337 -27.36 -26.68 -11.76
C TRP A 337 -26.42 -27.52 -12.64
N VAL A 338 -25.76 -26.90 -13.63
CA VAL A 338 -24.97 -27.61 -14.65
C VAL A 338 -23.51 -27.70 -14.24
N ILE A 339 -22.97 -26.62 -13.69
CA ILE A 339 -21.57 -26.54 -13.28
C ILE A 339 -21.54 -26.28 -11.77
N PRO A 340 -21.04 -27.22 -10.95
CA PRO A 340 -20.86 -26.97 -9.52
C PRO A 340 -19.75 -25.92 -9.29
N PRO A 341 -19.80 -25.15 -8.19
CA PRO A 341 -18.70 -24.28 -7.80
C PRO A 341 -17.40 -25.06 -7.57
N SER A 342 -16.27 -24.45 -7.91
CA SER A 342 -14.93 -24.96 -7.64
C SER A 342 -14.58 -24.78 -6.16
N ASN A 343 -13.94 -25.80 -5.56
CA ASN A 343 -13.43 -25.75 -4.19
C ASN A 343 -12.06 -25.06 -4.10
N ASP A 344 -11.37 -24.88 -5.22
CA ASP A 344 -10.02 -24.31 -5.29
C ASP A 344 -10.03 -22.77 -5.27
N ARG A 345 -11.22 -22.18 -5.10
CA ARG A 345 -11.40 -20.74 -5.15
C ARG A 345 -10.97 -20.09 -3.85
N LEU A 346 -10.30 -18.95 -4.01
CA LEU A 346 -9.74 -18.16 -2.92
C LEU A 346 -10.31 -16.74 -2.95
N GLU A 347 -10.41 -16.14 -1.78
CA GLU A 347 -10.83 -14.75 -1.60
C GLU A 347 -9.95 -14.01 -0.60
N ILE A 348 -9.92 -12.70 -0.75
CA ILE A 348 -9.27 -11.78 0.18
C ILE A 348 -10.35 -11.31 1.17
N HIS A 349 -10.06 -11.43 2.46
CA HIS A 349 -10.89 -10.83 3.53
C HIS A 349 -10.20 -9.66 4.23
N GLU A 350 -8.93 -9.46 3.91
CA GLU A 350 -8.02 -8.57 4.61
C GLU A 350 -7.27 -7.74 3.56
N ASP A 351 -7.24 -6.43 3.72
CA ASP A 351 -6.57 -5.52 2.78
C ASP A 351 -5.06 -5.81 2.65
N THR A 352 -4.48 -5.35 1.55
CA THR A 352 -3.05 -5.47 1.25
C THR A 352 -2.21 -4.70 2.26
N ARG A 353 -1.08 -5.28 2.65
CA ARG A 353 -0.24 -4.68 3.67
C ARG A 353 1.18 -4.56 3.19
N TYR A 354 1.63 -3.34 3.02
CA TYR A 354 3.06 -3.08 2.93
C TYR A 354 3.71 -3.26 4.30
N ILE A 355 4.64 -4.21 4.37
CA ILE A 355 5.38 -4.58 5.57
C ILE A 355 6.88 -4.62 5.29
N ILE A 356 7.70 -4.47 6.32
CA ILE A 356 9.13 -4.76 6.21
C ILE A 356 9.31 -6.26 6.29
N ASN A 357 9.98 -6.84 5.29
CA ASN A 357 10.44 -8.20 5.34
C ASN A 357 11.64 -8.28 6.31
N PRO A 358 11.56 -9.09 7.38
CA PRO A 358 12.63 -9.19 8.39
C PRO A 358 13.93 -9.79 7.84
N ASP A 359 13.89 -10.52 6.72
CA ASP A 359 15.05 -11.17 6.12
C ASP A 359 15.80 -10.23 5.17
N SER A 360 15.08 -9.46 4.35
CA SER A 360 15.65 -8.56 3.33
C SER A 360 15.76 -7.11 3.81
N GLY A 361 14.96 -6.70 4.80
CA GLY A 361 14.80 -5.31 5.23
C GLY A 361 14.05 -4.44 4.20
N GLN A 362 13.54 -5.03 3.12
CA GLN A 362 12.79 -4.32 2.08
C GLN A 362 11.30 -4.28 2.40
N VAL A 363 10.60 -3.32 1.81
CA VAL A 363 9.13 -3.27 1.87
C VAL A 363 8.56 -4.19 0.83
N GLU A 364 7.63 -5.03 1.25
CA GLU A 364 6.95 -5.99 0.39
C GLU A 364 5.45 -5.93 0.68
N ALA A 365 4.63 -6.16 -0.36
CA ALA A 365 3.19 -6.26 -0.19
C ALA A 365 2.84 -7.66 0.30
N PHE A 366 2.07 -7.74 1.38
CA PHE A 366 1.60 -8.95 2.03
C PHE A 366 0.08 -9.02 1.91
N ILE A 367 -0.45 -10.11 1.33
CA ILE A 367 -1.88 -10.33 1.15
C ILE A 367 -2.23 -11.75 1.59
N ALA A 368 -3.09 -11.88 2.59
CA ALA A 368 -3.60 -13.18 3.02
C ALA A 368 -4.83 -13.58 2.20
N VAL A 369 -4.89 -14.86 1.81
CA VAL A 369 -6.03 -15.41 1.06
C VAL A 369 -6.64 -16.60 1.79
N HIS A 370 -7.95 -16.76 1.60
CA HIS A 370 -8.78 -17.72 2.33
C HIS A 370 -9.61 -18.54 1.35
N PRO A 371 -9.96 -19.80 1.69
CA PRO A 371 -10.91 -20.55 0.89
C PRO A 371 -12.29 -19.89 0.96
N ILE A 372 -12.95 -19.71 -0.19
CA ILE A 372 -14.31 -19.13 -0.25
C ILE A 372 -15.33 -19.90 0.61
N THR A 373 -15.10 -21.20 0.81
CA THR A 373 -15.99 -22.04 1.62
C THR A 373 -15.67 -22.01 3.11
N ALA A 374 -14.54 -21.42 3.52
CA ALA A 374 -14.02 -21.44 4.87
C ALA A 374 -13.13 -20.22 5.20
N GLY A 375 -13.71 -19.02 5.17
CA GLY A 375 -13.02 -17.74 5.46
C GLY A 375 -12.35 -17.62 6.84
N THR A 376 -12.63 -18.55 7.77
CA THR A 376 -11.96 -18.62 9.07
C THR A 376 -10.58 -19.29 9.02
N THR A 377 -10.19 -19.83 7.87
CA THR A 377 -8.92 -20.54 7.65
C THR A 377 -8.04 -19.79 6.66
N LEU A 378 -6.72 -19.88 6.84
CA LEU A 378 -5.75 -19.33 5.91
C LEU A 378 -5.43 -20.36 4.83
N ALA A 379 -5.66 -20.02 3.56
CA ALA A 379 -5.25 -20.85 2.43
C ALA A 379 -3.80 -20.60 2.05
N GLY A 380 -3.37 -19.34 2.07
CA GLY A 380 -2.03 -18.97 1.65
C GLY A 380 -1.77 -17.49 1.81
N VAL A 381 -0.55 -17.09 1.46
CA VAL A 381 -0.11 -15.70 1.52
C VAL A 381 0.60 -15.34 0.22
N PHE A 382 0.19 -14.23 -0.37
CA PHE A 382 0.94 -13.57 -1.44
C PHE A 382 1.95 -12.59 -0.86
N ARG A 383 3.15 -12.62 -1.42
CA ARG A 383 4.22 -11.67 -1.13
C ARG A 383 4.75 -11.08 -2.43
N ALA A 384 4.44 -9.82 -2.68
CA ALA A 384 4.95 -9.12 -3.86
C ALA A 384 6.20 -8.30 -3.50
N THR A 385 7.32 -8.66 -4.12
CA THR A 385 8.57 -7.90 -4.07
C THR A 385 8.66 -6.95 -5.27
N HIS A 386 9.76 -6.20 -5.34
CA HIS A 386 10.05 -5.37 -6.50
C HIS A 386 10.15 -6.15 -7.82
N THR A 387 10.52 -7.44 -7.77
CA THR A 387 10.84 -8.23 -8.96
C THR A 387 9.85 -9.35 -9.24
N GLN A 388 9.17 -9.87 -8.22
CA GLN A 388 8.40 -11.10 -8.34
C GLN A 388 7.26 -11.15 -7.34
N VAL A 389 6.20 -11.89 -7.69
CA VAL A 389 5.10 -12.21 -6.79
C VAL A 389 5.25 -13.66 -6.36
N TYR A 390 5.39 -13.90 -5.05
CA TYR A 390 5.44 -15.23 -4.49
C TYR A 390 4.07 -15.61 -3.92
N TYR A 391 3.68 -16.87 -4.12
CA TYR A 391 2.54 -17.47 -3.44
C TYR A 391 3.03 -18.58 -2.53
N HIS A 392 2.79 -18.42 -1.22
CA HIS A 392 3.06 -19.45 -0.22
C HIS A 392 1.75 -20.18 0.08
N ASP A 393 1.65 -21.44 -0.35
CA ASP A 393 0.51 -22.29 -0.01
C ASP A 393 0.64 -22.78 1.44
N LEU A 394 -0.32 -22.38 2.29
CA LEU A 394 -0.37 -22.71 3.71
C LEU A 394 -1.57 -23.58 4.05
N SER A 395 -2.34 -24.03 3.04
CA SER A 395 -3.60 -24.74 3.21
C SER A 395 -3.43 -26.06 3.96
N SER A 396 -2.29 -26.73 3.80
CA SER A 396 -1.95 -27.98 4.48
C SER A 396 -1.64 -27.81 5.98
N LEU A 397 -1.32 -26.58 6.43
CA LEU A 397 -0.91 -26.29 7.81
C LEU A 397 -2.11 -26.07 8.74
N GLY A 398 -3.32 -25.87 8.19
CA GLY A 398 -4.54 -25.70 8.96
C GLY A 398 -4.56 -24.44 9.81
N TYR A 399 -3.92 -23.37 9.34
CA TYR A 399 -3.85 -22.11 10.07
C TYR A 399 -5.19 -21.36 10.07
N VAL A 400 -5.48 -20.67 11.17
CA VAL A 400 -6.63 -19.76 11.29
C VAL A 400 -6.35 -18.45 10.54
N SER A 401 -7.39 -17.81 10.02
CA SER A 401 -7.27 -16.50 9.38
C SER A 401 -6.92 -15.40 10.40
N GLY A 402 -6.28 -14.33 9.92
CA GLY A 402 -5.96 -13.17 10.75
C GLY A 402 -7.20 -12.50 11.32
N ALA A 403 -8.28 -12.40 10.53
CA ALA A 403 -9.57 -11.89 10.97
C ALA A 403 -10.15 -12.71 12.15
N THR A 404 -9.99 -14.04 12.10
CA THR A 404 -10.42 -14.93 13.18
C THR A 404 -9.55 -14.73 14.43
N ALA A 405 -8.23 -14.61 14.26
CA ALA A 405 -7.31 -14.31 15.35
C ALA A 405 -7.64 -12.96 16.03
N ALA A 406 -7.87 -11.92 15.23
CA ALA A 406 -8.27 -10.59 15.68
C ALA A 406 -9.60 -10.63 16.46
N ALA A 407 -10.61 -11.32 15.93
CA ALA A 407 -11.91 -11.47 16.59
C ALA A 407 -11.78 -12.17 17.95
N ASN A 408 -10.89 -13.16 18.08
CA ASN A 408 -10.64 -13.85 19.34
C ASN A 408 -10.03 -12.92 20.41
N VAL A 409 -9.04 -12.11 20.04
CA VAL A 409 -8.45 -11.13 20.96
C VAL A 409 -9.48 -10.08 21.39
N VAL A 410 -10.26 -9.55 20.46
CA VAL A 410 -11.34 -8.60 20.76
C VAL A 410 -12.38 -9.21 21.70
N SER A 411 -12.76 -10.47 21.48
CA SER A 411 -13.69 -11.19 22.36
C SER A 411 -13.14 -11.37 23.77
N ALA A 412 -11.83 -11.54 23.93
CA ALA A 412 -11.18 -11.71 25.23
C ALA A 412 -11.12 -10.40 26.04
N ILE A 413 -10.96 -9.26 25.36
CA ILE A 413 -10.98 -7.92 25.99
C ILE A 413 -12.38 -7.60 26.53
N GLY A 414 -13.42 -7.97 25.78
CA GLY A 414 -14.81 -7.70 26.13
C GLY A 414 -15.30 -6.34 25.62
N ALA A 415 -16.62 -6.13 25.64
CA ALA A 415 -17.23 -4.92 25.10
C ALA A 415 -16.89 -3.68 25.95
N PRO A 416 -16.55 -2.53 25.32
CA PRO A 416 -16.28 -1.30 26.04
C PRO A 416 -17.59 -0.67 26.55
N ALA A 417 -17.47 0.25 27.51
CA ALA A 417 -18.63 1.02 28.01
C ALA A 417 -19.22 1.98 26.95
N SER A 418 -18.39 2.45 26.02
CA SER A 418 -18.76 3.28 24.87
C SER A 418 -17.82 3.01 23.71
N GLY A 419 -18.22 3.33 22.48
CA GLY A 419 -17.45 3.02 21.26
C GLY A 419 -17.40 1.52 20.95
N VAL A 420 -16.47 1.11 20.09
CA VAL A 420 -16.30 -0.29 19.65
C VAL A 420 -14.81 -0.65 19.62
N TYR A 421 -14.49 -1.87 20.04
CA TYR A 421 -13.18 -2.48 19.77
C TYR A 421 -13.21 -3.24 18.46
N TYR A 422 -12.18 -3.06 17.64
CA TYR A 422 -11.98 -3.86 16.44
C TYR A 422 -10.50 -4.18 16.29
N GLY A 423 -10.21 -5.40 15.85
CA GLY A 423 -8.86 -5.78 15.47
C GLY A 423 -8.60 -5.32 14.04
N ALA A 424 -7.42 -4.76 13.82
CA ALA A 424 -7.03 -4.28 12.50
C ALA A 424 -5.67 -4.87 12.12
N MET A 425 -5.50 -5.19 10.84
CA MET A 425 -4.20 -5.52 10.25
C MET A 425 -3.43 -6.66 10.97
N PRO A 426 -4.01 -7.86 11.17
CA PRO A 426 -3.34 -9.02 11.77
C PRO A 426 -2.13 -9.54 10.94
N LEU A 427 -0.88 -9.26 11.32
CA LEU A 427 0.31 -9.65 10.54
C LEU A 427 0.89 -11.02 10.96
N LEU A 428 1.23 -11.88 10.00
CA LEU A 428 1.78 -13.21 10.28
C LEU A 428 3.32 -13.18 10.32
N TYR A 429 3.91 -13.51 11.46
CA TYR A 429 5.37 -13.64 11.61
C TYR A 429 5.77 -14.90 12.39
N PRO A 430 6.98 -15.43 12.16
CA PRO A 430 7.50 -16.51 12.99
C PRO A 430 7.94 -15.94 14.36
N VAL A 431 7.56 -16.62 15.44
CA VAL A 431 8.00 -16.32 16.80
C VAL A 431 8.77 -17.50 17.33
N VAL A 432 10.02 -17.28 17.70
CA VAL A 432 10.90 -18.31 18.28
C VAL A 432 10.52 -18.50 19.75
N ILE A 433 9.95 -19.66 20.07
CA ILE A 433 9.59 -20.05 21.45
C ILE A 433 10.80 -20.62 22.18
N SER A 434 11.56 -21.46 21.47
CA SER A 434 12.79 -22.09 21.95
C SER A 434 13.73 -22.35 20.77
N PRO A 435 15.01 -22.72 20.99
CA PRO A 435 15.93 -23.03 19.89
C PRO A 435 15.45 -24.14 18.93
N THR A 436 14.45 -24.91 19.32
CA THR A 436 13.89 -26.03 18.54
C THR A 436 12.43 -25.81 18.14
N GLU A 437 11.78 -24.74 18.59
CA GLU A 437 10.36 -24.51 18.36
C GLU A 437 10.09 -23.06 17.92
N THR A 438 9.52 -22.92 16.74
CA THR A 438 9.05 -21.66 16.17
C THR A 438 7.56 -21.79 15.87
N LYS A 439 6.78 -20.77 16.23
CA LYS A 439 5.35 -20.70 15.99
C LYS A 439 5.01 -19.57 15.04
N TRP A 440 4.22 -19.87 14.03
CA TRP A 440 3.59 -18.85 13.20
C TRP A 440 2.51 -18.15 14.01
N THR A 441 2.63 -16.83 14.15
CA THR A 441 1.84 -16.06 15.11
C THR A 441 1.29 -14.82 14.42
N TRP A 442 -0.01 -14.57 14.61
CA TRP A 442 -0.67 -13.35 14.18
C TRP A 442 -0.45 -12.25 15.21
N TYR A 443 0.17 -11.16 14.77
CA TYR A 443 0.30 -9.90 15.51
C TYR A 443 -0.94 -9.06 15.21
N THR A 444 -1.79 -8.87 16.22
CA THR A 444 -3.13 -8.31 16.07
C THR A 444 -3.28 -7.00 16.86
N PRO A 445 -3.01 -5.84 16.23
CA PRO A 445 -3.37 -4.56 16.79
C PRO A 445 -4.89 -4.46 17.03
N VAL A 446 -5.30 -4.04 18.23
CA VAL A 446 -6.70 -3.81 18.57
C VAL A 446 -6.90 -2.32 18.84
N TYR A 447 -7.83 -1.74 18.09
CA TYR A 447 -8.20 -0.34 18.20
C TYR A 447 -9.50 -0.17 18.94
N TRP A 448 -9.61 0.95 19.65
CA TRP A 448 -10.87 1.48 20.11
C TRP A 448 -11.23 2.71 19.29
N ALA A 449 -12.45 2.76 18.79
CA ALA A 449 -12.98 3.93 18.11
C ALA A 449 -14.38 4.29 18.63
N ASP A 450 -14.60 5.59 18.74
CA ASP A 450 -15.91 6.19 18.85
C ASP A 450 -16.21 6.84 17.49
N ALA A 451 -16.98 6.12 16.66
CA ALA A 451 -17.28 6.52 15.30
C ALA A 451 -18.76 6.82 15.15
N THR A 452 -19.05 7.96 14.51
CA THR A 452 -20.39 8.38 14.15
C THR A 452 -20.54 8.33 12.63
N TRP A 453 -21.72 7.92 12.16
CA TRP A 453 -22.02 7.98 10.73
C TRP A 453 -22.29 9.43 10.34
N ASP A 454 -21.45 9.99 9.47
CA ASP A 454 -21.67 11.30 8.89
C ASP A 454 -22.51 11.15 7.62
N SER A 455 -23.73 11.67 7.64
CA SER A 455 -24.66 11.60 6.51
C SER A 455 -24.26 12.47 5.32
N ASP A 456 -23.48 13.53 5.55
CA ASP A 456 -23.07 14.46 4.49
C ASP A 456 -21.85 13.91 3.74
N LEU A 457 -20.98 13.17 4.44
CA LEU A 457 -19.80 12.53 3.86
C LEU A 457 -20.03 11.05 3.49
N GLU A 458 -21.22 10.51 3.78
CA GLU A 458 -21.58 9.09 3.60
C GLU A 458 -20.52 8.11 4.12
N GLN A 459 -19.88 8.45 5.26
CA GLN A 459 -18.81 7.66 5.85
C GLN A 459 -18.86 7.68 7.37
N TYR A 460 -18.28 6.66 8.00
CA TYR A 460 -18.03 6.69 9.43
C TYR A 460 -16.85 7.63 9.73
N VAL A 461 -17.09 8.64 10.54
CA VAL A 461 -16.06 9.54 11.04
C VAL A 461 -15.78 9.17 12.49
N ALA A 462 -14.54 8.75 12.76
CA ALA A 462 -14.09 8.52 14.13
C ALA A 462 -13.85 9.87 14.82
N ASP A 463 -14.69 10.20 15.80
CA ASP A 463 -14.52 11.36 16.69
C ASP A 463 -13.33 11.15 17.63
N ASN A 464 -13.09 9.89 18.01
CA ASN A 464 -11.95 9.50 18.82
C ASN A 464 -11.48 8.10 18.43
N MET A 465 -10.16 7.92 18.31
CA MET A 465 -9.54 6.65 17.98
C MET A 465 -8.22 6.50 18.73
N ARG A 466 -7.93 5.30 19.22
CA ARG A 466 -6.64 4.96 19.85
C ARG A 466 -6.32 3.48 19.67
N LEU A 467 -5.04 3.15 19.53
CA LEU A 467 -4.61 1.77 19.75
C LEU A 467 -4.91 1.42 21.22
N HIS A 468 -5.62 0.33 21.44
CA HIS A 468 -6.03 -0.10 22.77
C HIS A 468 -5.17 -1.26 23.29
N ALA A 469 -4.81 -2.21 22.43
CA ALA A 469 -4.03 -3.38 22.81
C ALA A 469 -3.28 -3.96 21.62
N LEU A 470 -2.32 -4.83 21.89
CA LEU A 470 -1.71 -5.72 20.91
C LEU A 470 -1.86 -7.15 21.40
N GLY A 471 -2.37 -8.03 20.54
CA GLY A 471 -2.48 -9.47 20.79
C GLY A 471 -1.58 -10.30 19.88
N LEU A 472 -0.96 -11.35 20.41
CA LEU A 472 -0.25 -12.38 19.65
C LEU A 472 -1.03 -13.69 19.75
N VAL A 473 -1.43 -14.25 18.60
CA VAL A 473 -2.27 -15.47 18.51
C VAL A 473 -1.56 -16.54 17.68
N ASP A 474 -1.44 -17.76 18.20
CA ASP A 474 -0.89 -18.90 17.46
C ASP A 474 -1.77 -19.22 16.24
N ALA A 475 -1.19 -19.17 15.05
CA ALA A 475 -1.91 -19.44 13.81
C ALA A 475 -2.46 -20.87 13.76
N SER A 476 -1.83 -21.83 14.46
CA SER A 476 -2.26 -23.22 14.52
C SER A 476 -3.30 -23.51 15.62
N ASN A 477 -3.44 -22.63 16.61
CA ASN A 477 -4.37 -22.83 17.72
C ASN A 477 -4.81 -21.49 18.32
N ILE A 478 -6.03 -21.08 17.99
CA ILE A 478 -6.61 -19.81 18.40
C ILE A 478 -6.73 -19.65 19.93
N ASP A 479 -6.83 -20.75 20.68
CA ASP A 479 -6.93 -20.72 22.15
C ASP A 479 -5.60 -20.36 22.82
N ARG A 480 -4.48 -20.35 22.07
CA ARG A 480 -3.16 -19.97 22.55
C ARG A 480 -2.82 -18.56 22.09
N PHE A 481 -3.13 -17.59 22.95
CA PHE A 481 -2.85 -16.18 22.68
C PHE A 481 -2.50 -15.42 23.95
N ALA A 482 -1.73 -14.36 23.79
CA ALA A 482 -1.47 -13.34 24.82
C ALA A 482 -1.84 -11.97 24.27
N TRP A 483 -2.26 -11.05 25.12
CA TRP A 483 -2.47 -9.66 24.73
C TRP A 483 -2.19 -8.73 25.90
N ILE A 484 -1.67 -7.54 25.59
CA ILE A 484 -1.39 -6.51 26.59
C ILE A 484 -2.08 -5.22 26.14
N PRO A 485 -2.82 -4.55 27.03
CA PRO A 485 -3.38 -3.24 26.74
C PRO A 485 -2.29 -2.18 26.70
N LEU A 486 -2.49 -1.16 25.89
CA LEU A 486 -1.68 0.05 25.86
C LEU A 486 -1.96 0.87 27.13
N GLU A 487 -1.32 0.50 28.24
CA GLU A 487 -1.43 1.15 29.55
C GLU A 487 -0.07 1.68 30.03
N GLY A 488 -0.05 2.90 30.57
CA GLY A 488 1.20 3.58 30.89
C GLY A 488 1.96 4.02 29.63
N GLY A 489 3.17 4.56 29.78
CA GLY A 489 3.99 5.00 28.64
C GLY A 489 4.56 3.86 27.78
N ILE A 490 3.96 2.67 27.79
CA ILE A 490 4.38 1.51 27.01
C ILE A 490 3.76 1.63 25.63
N SER A 491 4.61 1.77 24.60
CA SER A 491 4.20 1.88 23.21
C SER A 491 5.30 1.36 22.29
N GLY A 492 4.98 1.18 21.00
CA GLY A 492 5.92 0.75 19.97
C GLY A 492 6.67 -0.53 20.34
N GLU A 493 8.00 -0.47 20.30
CA GLU A 493 8.90 -1.59 20.61
C GLU A 493 8.64 -2.21 21.99
N ASP A 494 8.43 -1.38 23.03
CA ASP A 494 8.23 -1.87 24.40
C ASP A 494 6.93 -2.68 24.53
N LEU A 495 5.87 -2.25 23.83
CA LEU A 495 4.60 -2.97 23.80
C LEU A 495 4.77 -4.33 23.11
N VAL A 496 5.42 -4.35 21.95
CA VAL A 496 5.63 -5.57 21.17
C VAL A 496 6.48 -6.57 21.96
N TYR A 497 7.56 -6.09 22.58
CA TYR A 497 8.40 -6.91 23.44
C TYR A 497 7.63 -7.51 24.61
N ALA A 498 6.83 -6.70 25.30
CA ALA A 498 6.04 -7.14 26.45
C ALA A 498 5.04 -8.24 26.06
N VAL A 499 4.26 -8.05 24.99
CA VAL A 499 3.27 -9.04 24.54
C VAL A 499 3.96 -10.31 24.07
N ARG A 500 5.08 -10.19 23.35
CA ARG A 500 5.85 -11.36 22.89
C ARG A 500 6.40 -12.15 24.07
N SER A 501 6.87 -11.47 25.12
CA SER A 501 7.36 -12.12 26.34
C SER A 501 6.28 -12.96 27.02
N GLU A 502 5.09 -12.41 27.18
CA GLU A 502 3.95 -13.16 27.72
C GLU A 502 3.55 -14.32 26.81
N TYR A 503 3.50 -14.09 25.50
CA TYR A 503 3.17 -15.13 24.52
C TYR A 503 4.16 -16.30 24.58
N VAL A 504 5.47 -16.03 24.57
CA VAL A 504 6.50 -17.07 24.66
C VAL A 504 6.42 -17.84 25.99
N ALA A 505 6.10 -17.13 27.09
CA ALA A 505 5.91 -17.74 28.40
C ALA A 505 4.71 -18.71 28.43
N LEU A 506 3.65 -18.48 27.64
CA LEU A 506 2.51 -19.42 27.53
C LEU A 506 2.93 -20.82 27.03
N PHE A 507 4.00 -20.90 26.24
CA PHE A 507 4.55 -22.16 25.75
C PHE A 507 5.66 -22.70 26.64
N GLY A 508 5.92 -22.08 27.79
CA GLY A 508 7.04 -22.43 28.67
C GLY A 508 8.42 -22.06 28.10
N GLY A 509 8.43 -21.25 27.04
CA GLY A 509 9.66 -20.66 26.50
C GLY A 509 10.14 -19.51 27.37
N VAL A 510 11.37 -19.10 27.16
CA VAL A 510 11.92 -17.86 27.72
C VAL A 510 12.47 -17.08 26.55
N ILE A 511 12.02 -15.83 26.38
CA ILE A 511 12.74 -14.92 25.50
C ILE A 511 14.11 -14.74 26.13
N VAL A 512 15.13 -15.34 25.52
CA VAL A 512 16.50 -14.85 25.67
C VAL A 512 16.39 -13.40 25.25
N GLY A 513 16.49 -12.47 26.21
CA GLY A 513 16.08 -11.07 26.06
C GLY A 513 16.60 -10.42 24.77
N PRO A 514 16.14 -9.19 24.44
CA PRO A 514 16.78 -8.43 23.35
C PRO A 514 18.28 -8.57 23.55
N PRO A 515 19.08 -8.88 22.50
CA PRO A 515 20.46 -9.29 22.66
C PRO A 515 21.02 -8.36 23.69
N THR A 516 21.26 -8.91 24.88
CA THR A 516 21.77 -8.07 25.92
C THR A 516 23.16 -7.84 25.40
N ASP A 517 23.34 -6.69 24.78
CA ASP A 517 24.61 -6.05 24.52
C ASP A 517 25.43 -5.95 25.82
N ILE A 518 24.81 -6.35 26.95
CA ILE A 518 25.32 -6.85 28.22
C ILE A 518 26.04 -8.20 28.09
N PHE A 519 27.36 -8.16 28.09
CA PHE A 519 28.22 -9.34 28.26
C PHE A 519 29.23 -9.10 29.37
N ASN A 520 29.77 -10.18 29.94
CA ASN A 520 30.87 -10.07 30.90
C ASN A 520 32.21 -10.12 30.17
N MET A 521 33.10 -9.20 30.54
CA MET A 521 34.46 -9.13 30.05
C MET A 521 35.43 -9.16 31.22
N THR A 522 36.47 -9.98 31.10
CA THR A 522 37.64 -9.90 31.97
C THR A 522 38.79 -9.28 31.16
N ALA A 523 39.41 -8.24 31.69
CA ALA A 523 40.51 -7.53 31.04
C ALA A 523 41.42 -6.84 32.07
N SER A 524 42.57 -6.37 31.62
CA SER A 524 43.47 -5.52 32.41
C SER A 524 43.41 -4.08 31.91
N VAL A 525 43.50 -3.11 32.82
CA VAL A 525 43.50 -1.69 32.46
C VAL A 525 44.86 -1.29 31.90
N VAL A 526 44.91 -0.89 30.62
CA VAL A 526 46.11 -0.35 29.95
C VAL A 526 46.24 1.16 30.19
N ASN A 527 45.11 1.88 30.24
CA ASN A 527 45.08 3.31 30.57
C ASN A 527 43.72 3.69 31.17
N LYS A 528 43.69 4.71 32.02
CA LYS A 528 42.47 5.24 32.64
C LYS A 528 42.45 6.75 32.51
N THR A 529 41.39 7.28 31.93
CA THR A 529 41.17 8.72 31.75
C THR A 529 39.77 9.11 32.20
N SER A 530 39.57 10.38 32.54
CA SER A 530 38.24 10.91 32.89
C SER A 530 37.91 12.12 32.04
N ASP A 531 36.66 12.24 31.64
CA ASP A 531 36.12 13.40 30.92
C ASP A 531 34.79 13.85 31.56
N ILE A 532 34.32 15.05 31.23
CA ILE A 532 33.01 15.57 31.65
C ILE A 532 32.14 15.73 30.41
N VAL A 533 31.12 14.89 30.28
CA VAL A 533 30.14 14.92 29.19
C VAL A 533 28.76 15.16 29.81
N ASP A 534 28.01 16.12 29.28
CA ASP A 534 26.65 16.47 29.76
C ASP A 534 26.54 16.72 31.28
N SER A 535 27.55 17.39 31.85
CA SER A 535 27.66 17.65 33.30
C SER A 535 27.84 16.41 34.19
N ASN A 536 28.06 15.23 33.60
CA ASN A 536 28.40 14.01 34.30
C ASN A 536 29.88 13.67 34.11
N GLN A 537 30.51 13.14 35.15
CA GLN A 537 31.87 12.61 35.04
C GLN A 537 31.81 11.21 34.41
N HIS A 538 32.60 11.04 33.36
CA HIS A 538 32.75 9.79 32.62
C HIS A 538 34.18 9.27 32.82
N ILE A 539 34.33 7.98 33.09
CA ILE A 539 35.62 7.30 33.23
C ILE A 539 35.79 6.37 32.03
N ILE A 540 36.84 6.58 31.26
CA ILE A 540 37.18 5.78 30.08
C ILE A 540 38.37 4.90 30.43
N LEU A 541 38.19 3.59 30.29
CA LEU A 541 39.25 2.60 30.44
C LEU A 541 39.69 2.11 29.06
N LYS A 542 40.99 2.21 28.79
CA LYS A 542 41.62 1.45 27.71
C LYS A 542 42.00 0.08 28.25
N THR A 543 41.58 -0.99 27.59
CA THR A 543 41.84 -2.36 28.04
C THR A 543 42.89 -3.07 27.18
N ASP A 544 43.40 -4.21 27.65
CA ASP A 544 44.26 -5.13 26.88
C ASP A 544 43.46 -6.07 25.96
N ASN A 545 42.13 -5.98 25.98
CA ASN A 545 41.25 -6.74 25.11
C ASN A 545 41.19 -6.11 23.71
N VAL A 546 41.65 -6.86 22.69
CA VAL A 546 41.70 -6.40 21.29
C VAL A 546 40.30 -6.10 20.72
N THR A 547 39.28 -6.81 21.19
CA THR A 547 37.89 -6.67 20.72
C THR A 547 37.20 -5.46 21.33
N TYR A 548 37.51 -5.12 22.59
CA TYR A 548 36.89 -4.01 23.33
C TYR A 548 37.95 -3.07 23.92
N PRO A 549 38.70 -2.36 23.05
CA PRO A 549 39.87 -1.60 23.47
C PRO A 549 39.51 -0.41 24.36
N TYR A 550 38.28 0.10 24.27
CA TYR A 550 37.78 1.22 25.07
C TYR A 550 36.41 0.89 25.62
N ILE A 551 36.25 1.07 26.93
CA ILE A 551 34.99 0.96 27.66
C ILE A 551 34.80 2.20 28.53
N GLU A 552 33.56 2.57 28.80
CA GLU A 552 33.22 3.82 29.47
C GLU A 552 32.25 3.58 30.62
N GLY A 553 32.45 4.25 31.75
CA GLY A 553 31.53 4.21 32.88
C GLY A 553 31.12 5.62 33.33
N ALA A 554 29.86 5.79 33.68
CA ALA A 554 29.33 7.00 34.28
C ALA A 554 28.44 6.67 35.49
N ARG A 555 28.32 7.60 36.44
CA ARG A 555 27.55 7.39 37.69
C ARG A 555 26.12 6.95 37.44
N ALA A 556 25.47 7.42 36.38
CA ALA A 556 24.08 7.09 36.07
C ALA A 556 23.87 5.63 35.63
N TRP A 557 24.94 4.91 35.25
CA TRP A 557 24.83 3.58 34.63
C TRP A 557 25.09 2.42 35.59
N MET A 558 25.67 2.68 36.76
CA MET A 558 26.07 1.65 37.72
C MET A 558 25.65 2.01 39.15
N ASN A 559 25.66 1.01 40.04
CA ASN A 559 25.38 1.23 41.45
C ASN A 559 26.49 2.09 42.11
N LEU A 560 26.24 2.59 43.32
CA LEU A 560 27.19 3.50 43.99
C LEU A 560 28.51 2.81 44.34
N THR A 561 28.48 1.52 44.69
CA THR A 561 29.65 0.74 45.05
C THR A 561 30.56 0.53 43.84
N ASP A 562 30.02 0.02 42.74
CA ASP A 562 30.75 -0.22 41.48
C ASP A 562 31.30 1.09 40.89
N TRP A 563 30.58 2.21 41.08
CA TRP A 563 31.08 3.53 40.70
C TRP A 563 32.30 3.94 41.52
N TYR A 564 32.31 3.70 42.83
CA TYR A 564 33.48 3.97 43.67
C TYR A 564 34.63 3.04 43.35
N ASP A 565 34.36 1.77 43.07
CA ASP A 565 35.37 0.81 42.65
C ASP A 565 36.02 1.26 41.33
N LEU A 566 35.21 1.68 40.36
CA LEU A 566 35.69 2.24 39.09
C LEU A 566 36.51 3.51 39.28
N LEU A 567 36.09 4.40 40.19
CA LEU A 567 36.72 5.71 40.39
C LEU A 567 38.02 5.61 41.19
N LEU A 568 38.02 4.85 42.29
CA LEU A 568 39.06 4.87 43.32
C LEU A 568 39.94 3.62 43.35
N ASP A 569 39.36 2.43 43.11
CA ASP A 569 40.06 1.17 43.40
C ASP A 569 40.68 0.51 42.16
N ILE A 570 40.14 0.79 40.98
CA ILE A 570 40.68 0.33 39.69
C ILE A 570 41.73 1.32 39.16
N ASN A 571 42.96 0.85 39.03
CA ASN A 571 44.12 1.57 38.52
C ASN A 571 44.69 0.90 37.26
N VAL A 572 45.62 1.60 36.60
CA VAL A 572 46.36 1.04 35.46
C VAL A 572 47.11 -0.22 35.94
N PHE A 573 47.08 -1.28 35.12
CA PHE A 573 47.58 -2.64 35.36
C PHE A 573 46.73 -3.55 36.25
N ASP A 574 45.61 -3.06 36.81
CA ASP A 574 44.69 -3.94 37.53
C ASP A 574 43.87 -4.80 36.56
N SER A 575 43.62 -6.05 36.94
CA SER A 575 42.66 -6.92 36.28
C SER A 575 41.27 -6.78 36.90
N PHE A 576 40.24 -6.78 36.06
CA PHE A 576 38.85 -6.65 36.51
C PHE A 576 37.93 -7.55 35.68
N THR A 577 36.75 -7.80 36.23
CA THR A 577 35.61 -8.36 35.51
C THR A 577 34.52 -7.30 35.47
N ALA A 578 34.13 -6.88 34.27
CA ALA A 578 33.08 -5.89 34.05
C ALA A 578 31.92 -6.50 33.28
N THR A 579 30.72 -6.08 33.64
CA THR A 579 29.51 -6.29 32.86
C THR A 579 29.34 -5.07 31.95
N ILE A 580 29.41 -5.30 30.64
CA ILE A 580 29.47 -4.26 29.60
C ILE A 580 28.20 -4.30 28.78
N GLN A 581 27.47 -3.17 28.68
CA GLN A 581 26.34 -2.95 27.79
C GLN A 581 26.76 -2.09 26.58
N LYS A 582 26.71 -2.62 25.36
CA LYS A 582 26.83 -1.82 24.14
C LYS A 582 25.57 -0.97 23.91
N VAL A 583 25.76 0.32 23.64
CA VAL A 583 24.69 1.26 23.26
C VAL A 583 25.21 2.15 22.14
N GLY A 584 24.72 1.92 20.92
CA GLY A 584 25.31 2.51 19.71
C GLY A 584 26.74 2.01 19.50
N ASP A 585 27.69 2.95 19.36
CA ASP A 585 29.12 2.64 19.21
C ASP A 585 29.91 2.64 20.52
N VAL A 586 29.23 2.80 21.67
CA VAL A 586 29.86 2.92 22.99
C VAL A 586 29.62 1.66 23.83
N TYR A 587 30.69 1.15 24.44
CA TYR A 587 30.65 0.04 25.39
C TYR A 587 30.58 0.58 26.83
N ARG A 588 29.39 0.53 27.43
CA ARG A 588 29.11 1.09 28.76
C ARG A 588 29.34 0.05 29.86
N ILE A 589 30.03 0.42 30.92
CA ILE A 589 30.19 -0.38 32.14
C ILE A 589 28.93 -0.20 32.97
N ILE A 590 28.24 -1.30 33.30
CA ILE A 590 27.06 -1.29 34.19
C ILE A 590 27.35 -1.91 35.55
N ALA A 591 28.36 -2.79 35.64
CA ALA A 591 28.89 -3.32 36.88
C ALA A 591 30.38 -3.65 36.70
N ILE A 592 31.17 -3.55 37.76
CA ILE A 592 32.60 -3.86 37.72
C ILE A 592 33.08 -4.40 39.05
N VAL A 593 33.98 -5.40 38.99
CA VAL A 593 34.63 -5.98 40.15
C VAL A 593 36.12 -6.11 39.83
N LYS A 594 36.97 -5.56 40.69
CA LYS A 594 38.41 -5.79 40.62
C LYS A 594 38.71 -7.23 41.04
N ASN A 595 39.49 -7.95 40.22
CA ASN A 595 39.85 -9.35 40.47
C ASN A 595 40.97 -9.49 41.50
#